data_AF-A0A0H5CH55-F1
#
_entry.id   AF-A0A0H5CH55-F1
#
_cell.length_a   1.000
_cell.length_b   1.000
_cell.length_c   1.000
_cell.angle_alpha   90.00
_cell.angle_beta   90.00
_cell.angle_gamma   90.00
#
_symmetry.space_group_name_H-M   'P 1'
#
loop_
_entity.id
_entity.type
_entity.pdbx_description
1 polymer ?
#
loop_
_entity_poly.entity_id
_entity_poly.type
_entity_poly.pdbx_seq_one_letter_code
_entity_poly.pdbx_strand_id
1 'polypeptide(L)'
;MVRTTTHPRTVLAGIGVGALTAGALTMVLASTPADAQTAASTAYGVSASGVEPKSAQPSVSSNAAVQTASGSVSGMGWSASGITVKAGAGTAEATVGNVTVGGKAIGSVAAKCVDGVTTFSHGGNAPTDAKLKVSFGGGAGATIQILGAGDKPVQTITVAVVTCGKGSTTPPPTQEPTATPVPTGTQEPTATATPVPTGTQEPTATPTQRPTDIGGPTITLTEEPADKPVKPAPKPQLKPGHHPVTG
;
A
#
# COMPACT_ATOMS: atom_id res chain seq x y z
N MET A 1 -16.78 -37.27 4.38
CA MET A 1 -16.36 -37.32 2.96
C MET A 1 -15.99 -35.91 2.52
N VAL A 2 -14.71 -35.60 2.40
CA VAL A 2 -14.22 -34.28 1.98
C VAL A 2 -13.85 -34.37 0.50
N ARG A 3 -14.50 -33.56 -0.35
CA ARG A 3 -14.17 -33.42 -1.77
C ARG A 3 -13.18 -32.26 -1.94
N THR A 4 -11.96 -32.58 -2.33
CA THR A 4 -10.91 -31.62 -2.67
C THR A 4 -10.97 -31.34 -4.17
N THR A 5 -11.24 -30.09 -4.57
CA THR A 5 -11.32 -29.69 -5.98
C THR A 5 -10.08 -28.87 -6.36
N THR A 6 -9.14 -29.52 -7.05
CA THR A 6 -7.91 -28.94 -7.57
C THR A 6 -8.16 -28.20 -8.89
N HIS A 7 -7.78 -26.93 -8.99
CA HIS A 7 -7.85 -26.16 -10.24
C HIS A 7 -6.43 -25.90 -10.78
N PRO A 8 -6.16 -26.14 -12.09
CA PRO A 8 -4.86 -25.88 -12.69
C PRO A 8 -4.67 -24.37 -12.97
N ARG A 9 -3.48 -23.86 -12.67
CA ARG A 9 -3.02 -22.51 -13.05
C ARG A 9 -2.28 -22.59 -14.38
N THR A 10 -2.72 -21.84 -15.37
CA THR A 10 -2.05 -21.68 -16.66
C THR A 10 -1.15 -20.45 -16.61
N VAL A 11 0.16 -20.63 -16.84
CA VAL A 11 1.15 -19.56 -16.94
C VAL A 11 1.47 -19.38 -18.43
N LEU A 12 1.32 -18.16 -18.96
CA LEU A 12 1.74 -17.82 -20.32
C LEU A 12 2.93 -16.86 -20.25
N ALA A 13 4.08 -17.33 -20.75
CA ALA A 13 5.29 -16.54 -20.93
C ALA A 13 5.36 -16.05 -22.39
N GLY A 14 5.66 -14.76 -22.58
CA GLY A 14 5.87 -14.17 -23.90
C GLY A 14 6.95 -13.11 -23.83
N ILE A 15 8.15 -13.48 -24.30
CA ILE A 15 9.30 -12.60 -24.52
C ILE A 15 9.21 -12.06 -25.95
N GLY A 16 9.48 -10.78 -26.14
CA GLY A 16 9.67 -10.19 -27.46
C GLY A 16 10.39 -8.85 -27.38
N VAL A 17 11.72 -8.90 -27.53
CA VAL A 17 12.58 -7.73 -27.72
C VAL A 17 12.75 -7.51 -29.22
N GLY A 18 12.51 -6.28 -29.68
CA GLY A 18 12.80 -5.87 -31.06
C GLY A 18 12.86 -4.36 -31.15
N ALA A 19 14.07 -3.81 -31.16
CA ALA A 19 14.36 -2.41 -31.43
C ALA A 19 14.64 -2.24 -32.93
N LEU A 20 13.99 -1.27 -33.57
CA LEU A 20 14.43 -0.68 -34.84
C LEU A 20 13.96 0.78 -34.90
N THR A 21 14.94 1.67 -34.93
CA THR A 21 14.82 3.13 -35.00
C THR A 21 15.07 3.64 -36.42
N ALA A 22 14.26 4.64 -36.82
CA ALA A 22 14.57 5.82 -37.67
C ALA A 22 13.73 5.99 -38.96
N GLY A 23 13.09 7.16 -39.07
CA GLY A 23 12.60 7.76 -40.33
C GLY A 23 11.15 8.29 -40.26
N ALA A 24 10.98 9.57 -39.92
CA ALA A 24 9.71 10.18 -39.53
C ALA A 24 8.85 10.73 -40.69
N LEU A 25 7.55 10.42 -40.64
CA LEU A 25 6.46 11.23 -41.21
C LEU A 25 5.43 11.47 -40.09
N THR A 26 5.43 12.66 -39.49
CA THR A 26 4.48 13.05 -38.44
C THR A 26 3.13 13.42 -39.04
N MET A 27 2.29 12.43 -39.34
CA MET A 27 0.85 12.65 -39.40
C MET A 27 0.30 12.48 -37.97
N VAL A 28 -0.07 13.60 -37.34
CA VAL A 28 -0.77 13.61 -36.05
C VAL A 28 -2.21 13.17 -36.29
N LEU A 29 -2.43 11.86 -36.41
CA LEU A 29 -3.74 11.29 -36.18
C LEU A 29 -3.97 11.40 -34.68
N ALA A 30 -4.77 12.40 -34.28
CA ALA A 30 -5.30 12.52 -32.93
C ALA A 30 -6.30 11.37 -32.70
N SER A 31 -5.80 10.14 -32.62
CA SER A 31 -6.53 9.03 -32.03
C SER A 31 -6.66 9.35 -30.55
N THR A 32 -7.79 9.94 -30.16
CA THR A 32 -8.20 9.95 -28.75
C THR A 32 -8.15 8.50 -28.29
N PRO A 33 -7.27 8.13 -27.33
CA PRO A 33 -7.29 6.77 -26.81
C PRO A 33 -8.71 6.53 -26.31
N ALA A 34 -9.33 5.45 -26.79
CA ALA A 34 -10.57 4.99 -26.19
C ALA A 34 -10.22 4.68 -24.73
N ASP A 35 -10.59 5.59 -23.82
CA ASP A 35 -10.42 5.42 -22.39
C ASP A 35 -11.32 4.25 -21.98
N ALA A 36 -10.77 3.04 -22.06
CA ALA A 36 -11.30 1.89 -21.36
C ALA A 36 -11.37 2.34 -19.90
N GLN A 37 -12.58 2.63 -19.41
CA GLN A 37 -12.83 3.00 -18.03
C GLN A 37 -12.45 1.81 -17.16
N THR A 38 -11.16 1.72 -16.83
CA THR A 38 -10.63 0.77 -15.88
C THR A 38 -11.23 1.14 -14.54
N ALA A 39 -12.10 0.27 -14.03
CA ALA A 39 -12.78 0.52 -12.79
C ALA A 39 -11.76 0.74 -11.68
N ALA A 40 -11.79 1.93 -11.08
CA ALA A 40 -10.86 2.31 -10.03
C ALA A 40 -11.02 1.37 -8.83
N SER A 41 -9.90 0.92 -8.28
CA SER A 41 -9.86 0.16 -7.05
C SER A 41 -9.25 0.99 -5.94
N THR A 42 -9.78 0.85 -4.73
CA THR A 42 -9.32 1.54 -3.53
C THR A 42 -9.08 0.52 -2.41
N ALA A 43 -8.05 0.78 -1.61
CA ALA A 43 -7.77 0.00 -0.42
C ALA A 43 -7.28 0.92 0.69
N TYR A 44 -7.75 0.68 1.92
CA TYR A 44 -7.19 1.35 3.10
C TYR A 44 -7.11 0.43 4.31
N GLY A 45 -6.13 0.76 5.16
CA GLY A 45 -5.73 -0.02 6.31
C GLY A 45 -6.71 0.11 7.46
N VAL A 46 -6.73 1.28 8.09
CA VAL A 46 -7.59 1.56 9.24
C VAL A 46 -8.20 2.96 9.11
N SER A 47 -9.46 3.10 9.50
CA SER A 47 -10.10 4.39 9.76
C SER A 47 -10.84 4.31 11.09
N ALA A 48 -11.09 5.46 11.71
CA ALA A 48 -11.79 5.52 12.98
C ALA A 48 -12.74 6.72 13.04
N SER A 49 -13.88 6.56 13.69
CA SER A 49 -14.87 7.61 13.91
C SER A 49 -15.40 7.56 15.35
N GLY A 50 -15.89 8.69 15.86
CA GLY A 50 -16.35 8.82 17.24
C GLY A 50 -15.49 9.80 18.03
N VAL A 51 -15.16 9.45 19.27
CA VAL A 51 -14.40 10.30 20.19
C VAL A 51 -12.98 10.62 19.73
N GLU A 52 -12.38 9.75 18.90
CA GLU A 52 -11.09 10.01 18.26
C GLU A 52 -11.17 9.64 16.76
N PRO A 53 -11.55 10.58 15.90
CA PRO A 53 -11.60 10.32 14.48
C PRO A 53 -10.19 10.19 13.89
N LYS A 54 -10.01 9.20 13.01
CA LYS A 54 -8.81 9.02 12.18
C LYS A 54 -9.23 8.79 10.75
N SER A 55 -8.64 9.55 9.84
CA SER A 55 -8.80 9.33 8.40
C SER A 55 -8.22 7.96 8.01
N ALA A 56 -8.64 7.48 6.84
CA ALA A 56 -8.21 6.19 6.29
C ALA A 56 -6.70 6.16 6.03
N GLN A 57 -5.96 5.35 6.79
CA GLN A 57 -4.51 5.26 6.70
C GLN A 57 -3.97 3.83 6.92
N PRO A 58 -2.90 3.45 6.20
CA PRO A 58 -2.53 3.97 4.88
C PRO A 58 -3.69 3.75 3.88
N SER A 59 -3.74 4.54 2.81
CA SER A 59 -4.73 4.39 1.74
C SER A 59 -4.07 4.49 0.36
N VAL A 60 -4.59 3.72 -0.60
CA VAL A 60 -4.17 3.73 -2.01
C VAL A 60 -5.40 3.69 -2.91
N SER A 61 -5.29 4.31 -4.08
CA SER A 61 -6.31 4.30 -5.13
C SER A 61 -5.61 4.19 -6.47
N SER A 62 -6.03 3.25 -7.30
CA SER A 62 -5.49 3.10 -8.65
C SER A 62 -6.52 2.61 -9.63
N ASN A 63 -6.50 3.18 -10.83
CA ASN A 63 -7.21 2.72 -12.00
C ASN A 63 -6.35 1.83 -12.91
N ALA A 64 -5.03 1.80 -12.73
CA ALA A 64 -4.12 1.10 -13.64
C ALA A 64 -3.06 0.30 -12.86
N ALA A 65 -1.82 0.81 -12.81
CA ALA A 65 -0.70 0.15 -12.17
C ALA A 65 -0.95 -0.11 -10.68
N VAL A 66 -0.46 -1.24 -10.17
CA VAL A 66 -0.63 -1.59 -8.76
C VAL A 66 0.13 -0.58 -7.89
N GLN A 67 -0.60 0.12 -7.03
CA GLN A 67 -0.03 0.96 -5.97
C GLN A 67 -0.02 0.18 -4.66
N THR A 68 1.01 0.39 -3.85
CA THR A 68 1.16 -0.25 -2.54
C THR A 68 1.52 0.80 -1.49
N ALA A 69 0.94 0.69 -0.30
CA ALA A 69 1.37 1.45 0.87
C ALA A 69 1.40 0.54 2.09
N SER A 70 2.23 0.89 3.07
CA SER A 70 2.32 0.14 4.33
C SER A 70 2.54 1.10 5.50
N GLY A 71 2.27 0.62 6.72
CA GLY A 71 2.48 1.43 7.91
C GLY A 71 1.89 0.83 9.18
N SER A 72 1.65 1.71 10.14
CA SER A 72 0.99 1.42 11.41
C SER A 72 0.18 2.65 11.82
N VAL A 73 -0.94 2.45 12.50
CA VAL A 73 -1.83 3.52 12.97
C VAL A 73 -2.20 3.25 14.41
N SER A 74 -2.25 4.29 15.22
CA SER A 74 -2.64 4.19 16.63
C SER A 74 -3.52 5.36 17.05
N GLY A 75 -4.34 5.09 18.06
CA GLY A 75 -5.12 6.08 18.78
C GLY A 75 -5.17 5.76 20.27
N MET A 76 -5.99 6.50 20.99
CA MET A 76 -6.28 6.34 22.41
C MET A 76 -6.90 4.97 22.67
N GLY A 77 -6.10 4.08 23.24
CA GLY A 77 -6.53 2.74 23.62
C GLY A 77 -6.64 1.74 22.46
N TRP A 78 -6.15 2.07 21.26
CA TRP A 78 -6.09 1.10 20.17
C TRP A 78 -4.86 1.29 19.27
N SER A 79 -4.41 0.21 18.65
CA SER A 79 -3.31 0.22 17.71
C SER A 79 -3.49 -0.85 16.63
N ALA A 80 -2.96 -0.56 15.45
CA ALA A 80 -2.92 -1.45 14.32
C ALA A 80 -1.51 -1.42 13.69
N SER A 81 -0.91 -2.58 13.51
CA SER A 81 0.45 -2.72 12.99
C SER A 81 0.52 -3.77 11.87
N GLY A 82 1.62 -3.70 11.11
CA GLY A 82 1.81 -4.56 9.94
C GLY A 82 0.74 -4.29 8.87
N ILE A 83 0.37 -3.03 8.68
CA ILE A 83 -0.64 -2.66 7.70
C ILE A 83 -0.01 -2.66 6.32
N THR A 84 -0.59 -3.38 5.36
CA THR A 84 -0.22 -3.33 3.93
C THR A 84 -1.46 -3.25 3.08
N VAL A 85 -1.52 -2.26 2.19
CA VAL A 85 -2.63 -2.04 1.26
C VAL A 85 -2.11 -2.00 -0.17
N LYS A 86 -2.90 -2.55 -1.09
CA LYS A 86 -2.61 -2.62 -2.52
C LYS A 86 -3.89 -2.32 -3.32
N ALA A 87 -3.77 -1.57 -4.40
CA ALA A 87 -4.86 -1.35 -5.35
C ALA A 87 -4.33 -1.26 -6.78
N GLY A 88 -5.01 -1.90 -7.72
CA GLY A 88 -4.74 -1.83 -9.16
C GLY A 88 -6.03 -2.08 -9.96
N ALA A 89 -5.94 -2.13 -11.28
CA ALA A 89 -7.10 -2.40 -12.14
C ALA A 89 -7.80 -3.71 -11.71
N GLY A 90 -9.08 -3.60 -11.30
CA GLY A 90 -9.92 -4.74 -10.91
C GLY A 90 -9.49 -5.49 -9.63
N THR A 91 -8.45 -5.04 -8.92
CA THR A 91 -7.94 -5.72 -7.73
C THR A 91 -7.64 -4.75 -6.59
N ALA A 92 -7.99 -5.13 -5.37
CA ALA A 92 -7.61 -4.43 -4.15
C ALA A 92 -7.35 -5.42 -3.02
N GLU A 93 -6.38 -5.13 -2.17
CA GLU A 93 -6.02 -5.94 -1.02
C GLU A 93 -5.67 -5.03 0.16
N ALA A 94 -6.17 -5.34 1.34
CA ALA A 94 -5.79 -4.68 2.57
C ALA A 94 -5.55 -5.74 3.64
N THR A 95 -4.41 -5.66 4.30
CA THR A 95 -3.99 -6.58 5.37
C THR A 95 -3.51 -5.78 6.56
N VAL A 96 -3.87 -6.24 7.76
CA VAL A 96 -3.41 -5.69 9.03
C VAL A 96 -2.93 -6.86 9.88
N GLY A 97 -1.63 -6.88 10.19
CA GLY A 97 -1.00 -8.00 10.88
C GLY A 97 -1.47 -8.17 12.33
N ASN A 98 -1.68 -7.07 13.05
CA ASN A 98 -2.22 -7.12 14.40
C ASN A 98 -3.09 -5.89 14.68
N VAL A 99 -4.26 -6.11 15.26
CA VAL A 99 -5.10 -5.06 15.84
C VAL A 99 -5.25 -5.30 17.33
N THR A 100 -5.06 -4.26 18.14
CA THR A 100 -5.25 -4.28 19.59
C THR A 100 -6.19 -3.16 19.99
N VAL A 101 -7.19 -3.45 20.84
CA VAL A 101 -8.13 -2.46 21.39
C VAL A 101 -8.33 -2.71 22.87
N GLY A 102 -8.18 -1.67 23.70
CA GLY A 102 -8.25 -1.78 25.16
C GLY A 102 -7.23 -2.76 25.75
N GLY A 103 -6.05 -2.89 25.13
CA GLY A 103 -5.04 -3.88 25.50
C GLY A 103 -5.38 -5.33 25.12
N LYS A 104 -6.49 -5.58 24.43
CA LYS A 104 -6.88 -6.91 23.93
C LYS A 104 -6.52 -7.05 22.45
N ALA A 105 -5.77 -8.08 22.11
CA ALA A 105 -5.47 -8.42 20.73
C ALA A 105 -6.73 -9.01 20.05
N ILE A 106 -7.11 -8.44 18.92
CA ILE A 106 -8.12 -8.98 18.00
C ILE A 106 -7.47 -9.99 17.05
N GLY A 107 -6.23 -9.70 16.65
CA GLY A 107 -5.42 -10.50 15.72
C GLY A 107 -5.31 -9.87 14.33
N SER A 108 -5.02 -10.69 13.32
CA SER A 108 -4.80 -10.23 11.95
C SER A 108 -6.12 -10.12 11.19
N VAL A 109 -6.25 -9.13 10.32
CA VAL A 109 -7.46 -8.92 9.51
C VAL A 109 -7.04 -8.63 8.06
N ALA A 110 -7.71 -9.27 7.10
CA ALA A 110 -7.45 -9.06 5.69
C ALA A 110 -8.73 -9.06 4.87
N ALA A 111 -8.75 -8.21 3.85
CA ALA A 111 -9.80 -8.16 2.84
C ALA A 111 -9.16 -8.10 1.45
N LYS A 112 -9.75 -8.82 0.50
CA LYS A 112 -9.28 -8.87 -0.88
C LYS A 112 -10.47 -8.77 -1.82
N CYS A 113 -10.42 -7.82 -2.74
CA CYS A 113 -11.38 -7.66 -3.82
C CYS A 113 -10.73 -8.03 -5.15
N VAL A 114 -11.38 -8.89 -5.91
CA VAL A 114 -10.98 -9.26 -7.29
C VAL A 114 -12.23 -9.24 -8.15
N ASP A 115 -12.21 -8.45 -9.22
CA ASP A 115 -13.31 -8.33 -10.18
C ASP A 115 -14.68 -8.09 -9.52
N GLY A 116 -14.71 -7.17 -8.55
CA GLY A 116 -15.90 -6.81 -7.79
C GLY A 116 -16.35 -7.83 -6.74
N VAL A 117 -15.59 -8.90 -6.53
CA VAL A 117 -15.87 -9.92 -5.50
C VAL A 117 -14.92 -9.73 -4.32
N THR A 118 -15.48 -9.38 -3.16
CA THR A 118 -14.71 -9.22 -1.92
C THR A 118 -14.72 -10.49 -1.08
N THR A 119 -13.55 -10.90 -0.64
CA THR A 119 -13.28 -12.01 0.28
C THR A 119 -12.59 -11.48 1.53
N PHE A 120 -12.85 -12.11 2.66
CA PHE A 120 -12.33 -11.69 3.96
C PHE A 120 -11.63 -12.86 4.64
N SER A 121 -10.59 -12.56 5.39
CA SER A 121 -9.94 -13.52 6.28
C SER A 121 -9.49 -12.83 7.55
N HIS A 122 -9.52 -13.53 8.66
CA HIS A 122 -9.03 -13.03 9.94
C HIS A 122 -8.30 -14.14 10.69
N GLY A 123 -7.32 -13.74 11.48
CA GLY A 123 -6.64 -14.60 12.45
C GLY A 123 -6.96 -14.07 13.83
N GLY A 124 -7.37 -14.94 14.75
CA GLY A 124 -7.81 -14.56 16.09
C GLY A 124 -9.33 -14.63 16.29
N ASN A 125 -9.75 -14.30 17.50
CA ASN A 125 -11.14 -14.37 17.94
C ASN A 125 -11.62 -13.00 18.42
N ALA A 126 -12.90 -12.70 18.20
CA ALA A 126 -13.52 -11.54 18.83
C ALA A 126 -13.40 -11.65 20.36
N PRO A 127 -12.80 -10.67 21.06
CA PRO A 127 -12.71 -10.73 22.51
C PRO A 127 -14.10 -10.74 23.14
N THR A 128 -14.28 -11.57 24.16
CA THR A 128 -15.47 -11.52 25.01
C THR A 128 -15.33 -10.38 26.01
N ASP A 129 -15.77 -9.18 25.62
CA ASP A 129 -15.81 -8.00 26.47
C ASP A 129 -17.13 -7.27 26.27
N ALA A 130 -17.82 -6.93 27.36
CA ALA A 130 -19.13 -6.28 27.29
C ALA A 130 -19.08 -4.88 26.65
N LYS A 131 -17.90 -4.23 26.63
CA LYS A 131 -17.69 -2.89 26.06
C LYS A 131 -16.99 -2.90 24.71
N LEU A 132 -16.78 -4.08 24.12
CA LEU A 132 -16.17 -4.23 22.80
C LEU A 132 -17.03 -5.14 21.93
N LYS A 133 -17.49 -4.62 20.78
CA LYS A 133 -18.15 -5.42 19.74
C LYS A 133 -17.24 -5.50 18.52
N VAL A 134 -16.96 -6.71 18.06
CA VAL A 134 -16.16 -6.96 16.86
C VAL A 134 -17.00 -7.76 15.87
N SER A 135 -17.09 -7.26 14.64
CA SER A 135 -17.74 -7.94 13.51
C SER A 135 -16.74 -8.10 12.38
N PHE A 136 -16.72 -9.26 11.72
CA PHE A 136 -15.87 -9.53 10.56
C PHE A 136 -16.71 -9.57 9.28
N GLY A 137 -16.21 -8.96 8.20
CA GLY A 137 -16.91 -8.85 6.91
C GLY A 137 -17.84 -7.64 6.78
N GLY A 138 -18.72 -7.66 5.77
CA GLY A 138 -19.70 -6.59 5.52
C GLY A 138 -19.15 -5.36 4.78
N GLY A 139 -18.11 -5.54 3.96
CA GLY A 139 -17.46 -4.46 3.20
C GLY A 139 -16.15 -3.96 3.81
N ALA A 140 -15.86 -4.37 5.06
CA ALA A 140 -14.58 -4.24 5.72
C ALA A 140 -14.08 -5.61 6.18
N GLY A 141 -12.77 -5.78 6.36
CA GLY A 141 -12.23 -6.96 7.01
C GLY A 141 -12.76 -7.12 8.44
N ALA A 142 -12.78 -6.03 9.20
CA ALA A 142 -13.41 -5.97 10.51
C ALA A 142 -13.97 -4.59 10.83
N THR A 143 -15.07 -4.56 11.61
CA THR A 143 -15.62 -3.38 12.26
C THR A 143 -15.58 -3.60 13.78
N ILE A 144 -14.91 -2.70 14.49
CA ILE A 144 -14.75 -2.76 15.95
C ILE A 144 -15.44 -1.56 16.56
N GLN A 145 -16.37 -1.80 17.49
CA GLN A 145 -17.09 -0.75 18.21
C GLN A 145 -16.72 -0.81 19.69
N ILE A 146 -16.32 0.33 20.23
CA ILE A 146 -16.15 0.54 21.67
C ILE A 146 -17.45 1.14 22.19
N LEU A 147 -18.05 0.50 23.17
CA LEU A 147 -19.34 0.90 23.72
C LEU A 147 -19.16 1.75 24.98
N GLY A 148 -19.94 2.83 25.06
CA GLY A 148 -19.99 3.70 26.24
C GLY A 148 -21.13 3.33 27.20
N ALA A 149 -21.66 4.34 27.87
CA ALA A 149 -22.86 4.23 28.69
C ALA A 149 -24.08 3.90 27.82
N GLY A 150 -24.95 3.01 28.33
CA GLY A 150 -26.14 2.54 27.60
C GLY A 150 -25.83 1.76 26.31
N ASP A 151 -24.63 1.16 26.21
CA ASP A 151 -24.19 0.28 25.13
C ASP A 151 -24.24 0.90 23.73
N LYS A 152 -24.13 2.22 23.67
CA LYS A 152 -24.00 2.98 22.42
C LYS A 152 -22.54 3.01 21.97
N PRO A 153 -22.26 2.85 20.67
CA PRO A 153 -20.90 2.98 20.15
C PRO A 153 -20.43 4.43 20.33
N VAL A 154 -19.33 4.60 21.05
CA VAL A 154 -18.64 5.90 21.21
C VAL A 154 -17.43 6.03 20.30
N GLN A 155 -16.91 4.88 19.84
CA GLN A 155 -15.86 4.79 18.85
C GLN A 155 -16.14 3.62 17.92
N THR A 156 -15.95 3.83 16.62
CA THR A 156 -15.97 2.79 15.60
C THR A 156 -14.64 2.80 14.86
N ILE A 157 -14.00 1.63 14.75
CA ILE A 157 -12.74 1.43 14.03
C ILE A 157 -13.02 0.44 12.90
N THR A 158 -12.73 0.84 11.67
CA THR A 158 -12.92 0.02 10.48
C THR A 158 -11.56 -0.41 9.95
N VAL A 159 -11.38 -1.70 9.71
CA VAL A 159 -10.09 -2.33 9.42
C VAL A 159 -10.16 -3.09 8.10
N ALA A 160 -9.11 -2.95 7.29
CA ALA A 160 -8.89 -3.60 6.01
C ALA A 160 -10.07 -3.44 5.06
N VAL A 161 -10.25 -2.25 4.50
CA VAL A 161 -11.34 -1.95 3.58
C VAL A 161 -10.82 -1.95 2.16
N VAL A 162 -11.57 -2.60 1.28
CA VAL A 162 -11.25 -2.72 -0.15
C VAL A 162 -12.51 -2.51 -0.98
N THR A 163 -12.35 -1.82 -2.09
CA THR A 163 -13.35 -1.70 -3.13
C THR A 163 -12.64 -1.88 -4.46
N CYS A 164 -13.19 -2.72 -5.34
CA CYS A 164 -12.72 -2.84 -6.71
C CYS A 164 -13.93 -2.98 -7.62
N GLY A 165 -13.85 -2.43 -8.83
CA GLY A 165 -14.88 -2.70 -9.82
C GLY A 165 -14.73 -4.08 -10.44
N LYS A 166 -15.79 -4.55 -11.10
CA LYS A 166 -15.67 -5.66 -12.05
C LYS A 166 -14.69 -5.21 -13.13
N GLY A 167 -13.60 -5.95 -13.34
CA GLY A 167 -12.70 -5.69 -14.46
C GLY A 167 -13.51 -5.59 -15.74
N SER A 168 -13.19 -4.60 -16.58
CA SER A 168 -13.80 -4.53 -17.91
C SER A 168 -13.37 -5.79 -18.66
N THR A 169 -14.32 -6.68 -18.93
CA THR A 169 -14.09 -7.87 -19.77
C THR A 169 -14.04 -7.50 -21.25
N THR A 170 -14.19 -6.22 -21.59
CA THR A 170 -14.10 -5.77 -22.97
C THR A 170 -12.70 -6.10 -23.48
N PRO A 171 -12.57 -7.02 -24.47
CA PRO A 171 -11.29 -7.32 -25.07
C PRO A 171 -10.66 -6.01 -25.54
N PRO A 172 -9.32 -5.85 -25.46
CA PRO A 172 -8.68 -4.72 -26.12
C PRO A 172 -9.17 -4.68 -27.58
N PRO A 173 -9.52 -3.50 -28.11
CA PRO A 173 -9.96 -3.41 -29.50
C PRO A 173 -8.89 -4.07 -30.36
N THR A 174 -9.29 -5.09 -31.12
CA THR A 174 -8.42 -5.71 -32.12
C THR A 174 -7.94 -4.58 -33.00
N GLN A 175 -6.65 -4.24 -32.95
CA GLN A 175 -6.08 -3.27 -33.86
C GLN A 175 -6.27 -3.87 -35.26
N GLU A 176 -7.20 -3.28 -36.02
CA GLU A 176 -7.37 -3.66 -37.42
C GLU A 176 -6.02 -3.40 -38.11
N PRO A 177 -5.47 -4.38 -38.85
CA PRO A 177 -4.16 -4.23 -39.46
C PRO A 177 -4.17 -2.96 -40.31
N THR A 178 -3.38 -1.97 -39.90
CA THR A 178 -3.24 -0.72 -40.64
C THR A 178 -2.72 -1.08 -42.02
N ALA A 179 -3.51 -0.79 -43.07
CA ALA A 179 -3.12 -1.04 -44.44
C ALA A 179 -1.74 -0.43 -44.68
N THR A 180 -0.78 -1.25 -45.08
CA THR A 180 0.58 -0.81 -45.39
C THR A 180 0.49 0.23 -46.51
N PRO A 181 0.97 1.46 -46.31
CA PRO A 181 0.96 2.46 -47.37
C PRO A 181 1.80 1.95 -48.55
N VAL A 182 1.25 2.05 -49.76
CA VAL A 182 1.99 1.82 -51.00
C VAL A 182 3.09 2.88 -51.07
N PRO A 183 4.37 2.51 -51.24
CA PRO A 183 5.45 3.49 -51.32
C PRO A 183 5.29 4.38 -52.55
N THR A 184 4.93 5.64 -52.34
CA THR A 184 4.95 6.68 -53.37
C THR A 184 6.28 7.42 -53.36
N GLY A 185 7.04 7.24 -54.44
CA GLY A 185 8.05 8.18 -54.90
C GLY A 185 9.38 8.18 -54.12
N THR A 186 10.43 7.71 -54.79
CA THR A 186 11.83 7.95 -54.44
C THR A 186 12.08 9.46 -54.38
N GLN A 187 12.21 10.04 -53.19
CA GLN A 187 12.74 11.39 -53.04
C GLN A 187 14.26 11.36 -52.96
N GLU A 188 14.88 12.24 -53.75
CA GLU A 188 16.31 12.45 -53.83
C GLU A 188 16.85 12.97 -52.49
N PRO A 189 17.95 12.43 -51.94
CA PRO A 189 18.45 12.84 -50.64
C PRO A 189 19.07 14.24 -50.69
N THR A 190 18.45 15.20 -50.01
CA THR A 190 19.06 16.51 -49.73
C THR A 190 20.19 16.35 -48.70
N ALA A 191 21.40 16.75 -49.09
CA ALA A 191 22.59 16.71 -48.25
C ALA A 191 22.37 17.46 -46.92
N THR A 192 22.40 16.73 -45.80
CA THR A 192 22.33 17.30 -44.46
C THR A 192 23.74 17.63 -43.97
N ALA A 193 23.96 18.89 -43.60
CA ALA A 193 25.23 19.37 -43.08
C ALA A 193 25.57 18.73 -41.72
N THR A 194 26.79 18.21 -41.60
CA THR A 194 27.36 17.62 -40.39
C THR A 194 27.47 18.67 -39.27
N PRO A 195 26.83 18.48 -38.11
CA PRO A 195 27.04 19.36 -36.96
C PRO A 195 28.45 19.15 -36.38
N VAL A 196 29.10 20.27 -36.05
CA VAL A 196 30.40 20.32 -35.37
C VAL A 196 30.24 19.88 -33.91
N PRO A 197 31.09 18.99 -33.38
CA PRO A 197 31.00 18.54 -31.99
C PRO A 197 31.42 19.66 -31.03
N THR A 198 30.50 20.12 -30.20
CA THR A 198 30.75 21.12 -29.15
C THR A 198 31.07 20.44 -27.83
N GLY A 199 32.30 20.60 -27.35
CA GLY A 199 32.66 20.74 -25.93
C GLY A 199 32.49 19.52 -25.02
N THR A 200 33.58 18.81 -24.79
CA THR A 200 33.82 17.96 -23.62
C THR A 200 33.59 18.76 -22.34
N GLN A 201 32.58 18.41 -21.53
CA GLN A 201 32.45 18.95 -20.18
C GLN A 201 33.43 18.25 -19.24
N GLU A 202 34.21 19.05 -18.54
CA GLU A 202 35.18 18.65 -17.53
C GLU A 202 34.45 18.07 -16.30
N PRO A 203 34.84 16.89 -15.78
CA PRO A 203 34.22 16.30 -14.62
C PRO A 203 34.48 17.15 -13.37
N THR A 204 33.42 17.73 -12.81
CA THR A 204 33.46 18.41 -11.52
C THR A 204 33.79 17.41 -10.42
N ALA A 205 34.92 17.63 -9.75
CA ALA A 205 35.42 16.79 -8.66
C ALA A 205 34.38 16.64 -7.54
N THR A 206 34.08 15.39 -7.18
CA THR A 206 33.27 15.06 -6.01
C THR A 206 34.13 15.25 -4.75
N PRO A 207 33.75 16.12 -3.79
CA PRO A 207 34.48 16.23 -2.54
C PRO A 207 34.35 14.94 -1.73
N THR A 208 35.48 14.28 -1.50
CA THR A 208 35.60 13.16 -0.57
C THR A 208 35.45 13.70 0.84
N GLN A 209 34.28 13.51 1.45
CA GLN A 209 34.07 13.78 2.86
C GLN A 209 34.85 12.73 3.68
N ARG A 210 35.79 13.22 4.48
CA ARG A 210 36.57 12.44 5.45
C ARG A 210 35.59 11.81 6.46
N PRO A 211 35.63 10.48 6.70
CA PRO A 211 34.89 9.87 7.78
C PRO A 211 35.34 10.48 9.11
N THR A 212 34.42 11.14 9.80
CA THR A 212 34.61 11.47 11.22
C THR A 212 34.51 10.16 11.99
N ASP A 213 35.66 9.71 12.46
CA ASP A 213 35.83 8.61 13.40
C ASP A 213 35.16 8.99 14.72
N ILE A 214 33.88 8.66 14.86
CA ILE A 214 33.19 8.69 16.15
C ILE A 214 33.45 7.33 16.77
N GLY A 215 34.43 7.28 17.66
CA GLY A 215 34.70 6.14 18.52
C GLY A 215 33.42 5.65 19.18
N GLY A 216 32.88 4.55 18.65
CA GLY A 216 31.81 3.82 19.28
C GLY A 216 32.37 3.13 20.54
N PRO A 217 31.66 3.18 21.68
CA PRO A 217 32.00 2.31 22.78
C PRO A 217 31.86 0.86 22.32
N THR A 218 32.94 0.10 22.44
CA THR A 218 32.92 -1.35 22.35
C THR A 218 31.96 -1.87 23.42
N ILE A 219 30.75 -2.25 23.02
CA ILE A 219 29.83 -2.99 23.89
C ILE A 219 30.28 -4.45 23.82
N THR A 220 31.18 -4.82 24.73
CA THR A 220 31.46 -6.22 25.06
C THR A 220 30.17 -6.81 25.62
N LEU A 221 29.48 -7.63 24.85
CA LEU A 221 28.41 -8.49 25.35
C LEU A 221 29.05 -9.60 26.19
N THR A 222 29.32 -9.27 27.45
CA THR A 222 29.52 -10.27 28.49
C THR A 222 28.13 -10.79 28.86
N GLU A 223 27.80 -12.01 28.45
CA GLU A 223 26.66 -12.74 29.00
C GLU A 223 26.91 -12.97 30.49
N GLU A 224 26.30 -12.13 31.34
CA GLU A 224 26.26 -12.31 32.79
C GLU A 224 24.99 -13.13 33.15
N PRO A 225 25.10 -14.19 33.98
CA PRO A 225 23.96 -15.03 34.34
C PRO A 225 22.89 -14.25 35.11
N ALA A 226 21.64 -14.51 34.76
CA ALA A 226 20.46 -13.97 35.39
C ALA A 226 20.36 -14.37 36.87
N ASP A 227 20.50 -13.43 37.81
CA ASP A 227 19.84 -13.47 39.13
C ASP A 227 20.07 -12.19 39.95
N LYS A 228 19.48 -11.07 39.54
CA LYS A 228 19.28 -9.93 40.46
C LYS A 228 17.85 -9.42 40.40
N PRO A 229 17.18 -9.24 41.56
CA PRO A 229 15.85 -8.66 41.61
C PRO A 229 15.89 -7.23 41.10
N VAL A 230 15.13 -6.96 40.05
CA VAL A 230 15.01 -5.63 39.44
C VAL A 230 14.43 -4.67 40.47
N LYS A 231 15.27 -3.77 40.99
CA LYS A 231 14.83 -2.69 41.89
C LYS A 231 13.86 -1.78 41.13
N PRO A 232 12.62 -1.57 41.61
CA PRO A 232 11.67 -0.69 40.95
C PRO A 232 12.25 0.72 40.77
N ALA A 233 12.02 1.31 39.60
CA ALA A 233 12.46 2.66 39.29
C ALA A 233 11.93 3.66 40.35
N PRO A 234 12.74 4.66 40.77
CA PRO A 234 12.28 5.69 41.70
C PRO A 234 11.05 6.41 41.13
N LYS A 235 10.02 6.60 41.96
CA LYS A 235 8.85 7.39 41.57
C LYS A 235 9.30 8.83 41.24
N PRO A 236 8.81 9.44 40.15
CA PRO A 236 9.09 10.83 39.83
C PRO A 236 8.71 11.73 41.01
N GLN A 237 9.68 12.48 41.55
CA GLN A 237 9.40 13.50 42.55
C GLN A 237 8.89 14.76 41.83
N LEU A 238 7.67 15.17 42.17
CA LEU A 238 7.12 16.46 41.74
C LEU A 238 7.92 17.58 42.41
N LYS A 239 8.58 18.41 41.60
CA LYS A 239 9.24 19.61 42.10
C LYS A 239 8.17 20.63 42.54
N PRO A 240 8.29 21.24 43.72
CA PRO A 240 7.43 22.35 44.13
C PRO A 240 7.48 23.46 43.07
N GLY A 241 6.30 23.92 42.61
CA GLY A 241 6.17 25.03 41.65
C GLY A 241 5.67 24.66 40.25
N HIS A 242 5.51 23.37 39.93
CA HIS A 242 4.86 22.96 38.69
C HIS A 242 3.40 22.59 38.94
N HIS A 243 2.47 23.45 38.53
CA HIS A 243 1.06 23.11 38.49
C HIS A 243 0.82 22.05 37.40
N PRO A 244 0.06 20.98 37.69
CA PRO A 244 -0.34 20.03 36.66
C PRO A 244 -1.21 20.74 35.62
N VAL A 245 -0.83 20.64 34.36
CA VAL A 245 -1.63 21.13 33.24
C VAL A 245 -2.81 20.17 33.07
N THR A 246 -3.97 20.56 33.58
CA THR A 246 -5.24 19.91 33.27
C THR A 246 -5.64 20.30 31.85
N GLY A 247 -5.60 19.32 30.94
CA GLY A 247 -6.25 19.38 29.62
C GLY A 247 -7.48 18.50 29.61
#